data_AF-A0A931BWI3-F1
#
_entry.id   AF-A0A931BWI3-F1
#
_cell.length_a   1.000
_cell.length_b   1.000
_cell.length_c   1.000
_cell.angle_alpha   90.00
_cell.angle_beta   90.00
_cell.angle_gamma   90.00
#
_symmetry.space_group_name_H-M   'P 1'
#
loop_
_entity.id
_entity.type
_entity.pdbx_description
1 polymer ?
#
loop_
_entity_poly.entity_id
_entity_poly.type
_entity_poly.pdbx_seq_one_letter_code
_entity_poly.pdbx_strand_id
1 'polypeptide(L)' 'MRTLIFNFHNEQEEKVLLAFLDSLKYDYQRVDEQESFQLSDEEVKGLLQTKRDFMEGRVSARSWKDIKRDLRCV' A
#
# COMPACT_ATOMS: atom_id res chain seq x y z
N MET A 1 1.08 21.12 -9.07
CA MET A 1 1.56 19.92 -9.77
C MET A 1 0.36 19.19 -10.35
N ARG A 2 0.43 18.75 -11.61
CA ARG A 2 -0.60 17.90 -12.23
C ARG A 2 0.02 16.53 -12.45
N THR A 3 -0.53 15.52 -11.78
CA THR A 3 -0.14 14.12 -11.98
C THR A 3 -1.12 13.52 -12.98
N LEU A 4 -0.60 12.93 -14.06
CA LEU A 4 -1.40 12.24 -15.06
C LEU A 4 -1.29 10.73 -14.82
N ILE A 5 -2.43 10.06 -14.70
CA ILE A 5 -2.52 8.63 -14.50
C ILE A 5 -3.01 8.02 -15.80
N PHE A 6 -2.28 7.04 -16.32
CA PHE A 6 -2.59 6.36 -17.56
C PHE A 6 -2.82 4.87 -17.27
N ASN A 7 -3.94 4.33 -17.79
CA ASN A 7 -4.24 2.91 -17.73
C ASN A 7 -4.02 2.30 -19.12
N PHE A 8 -3.10 1.34 -19.20
CA PHE A 8 -2.78 0.66 -20.46
C PHE A 8 -3.70 -0.55 -20.64
N HIS A 9 -4.12 -0.79 -21.89
CA HIS A 9 -4.95 -1.94 -22.24
C HIS A 9 -4.14 -3.05 -22.94
N ASN A 10 -2.88 -2.75 -23.32
CA ASN A 10 -1.98 -3.65 -24.02
C ASN A 10 -0.50 -3.33 -23.68
N GLU A 11 0.33 -4.36 -23.54
CA GLU A 11 1.78 -4.25 -23.27
C GLU A 11 2.56 -3.48 -24.34
N GLN A 12 2.09 -3.50 -25.59
CA GLN A 12 2.74 -2.77 -26.68
C GLN A 12 2.62 -1.25 -26.51
N GLU A 13 1.46 -0.78 -26.05
CA GLU A 13 1.21 0.65 -25.82
C GLU A 13 2.08 1.18 -24.67
N GLU A 14 2.22 0.38 -23.61
CA GLU A 14 3.08 0.68 -22.47
C GLU A 14 4.54 0.88 -22.93
N LYS A 15 5.08 -0.08 -23.69
CA LYS A 15 6.47 -0.02 -24.18
C LYS A 15 6.73 1.21 -25.07
N VAL A 16 5.78 1.56 -25.94
CA VAL A 16 5.90 2.74 -26.80
C VAL A 16 5.88 4.02 -25.98
N LEU A 17 4.98 4.13 -25.00
CA LEU A 17 4.91 5.33 -24.16
C LEU A 17 6.15 5.49 -23.29
N LEU A 18 6.67 4.41 -22.71
CA LEU A 18 7.90 4.44 -21.92
C LEU A 18 9.09 4.91 -22.75
N ALA A 19 9.29 4.34 -23.94
CA ALA A 19 10.34 4.76 -24.85
C ALA A 19 10.20 6.24 -25.27
N PHE A 20 8.95 6.72 -25.42
CA PHE A 20 8.67 8.12 -25.71
C PHE A 20 9.04 9.03 -24.53
N LEU A 21 8.65 8.66 -23.31
CA LEU A 21 8.98 9.41 -22.09
C LEU A 21 10.50 9.44 -21.85
N ASP A 22 11.19 8.33 -22.06
CA ASP A 22 12.65 8.22 -22.00
C ASP A 22 13.33 9.13 -23.02
N SER A 23 12.83 9.16 -24.26
CA SER A 23 13.39 10.00 -25.33
C SER A 23 13.31 11.50 -25.02
N LEU A 24 12.26 11.90 -24.29
CA LEU A 24 12.01 13.28 -23.89
C LEU A 24 12.58 13.61 -22.51
N LYS A 25 13.22 12.63 -21.84
CA LYS A 25 13.81 12.74 -20.51
C LYS A 25 12.81 13.24 -19.46
N TYR A 26 11.57 12.73 -19.51
CA TYR A 26 10.61 12.99 -18.45
C TYR A 26 10.88 12.10 -17.24
N ASP A 27 10.76 12.67 -16.05
CA ASP A 27 10.69 11.89 -14.82
C ASP A 27 9.30 11.26 -14.69
N TYR A 28 9.24 9.93 -14.72
CA TYR A 28 8.02 9.15 -14.52
C TYR A 28 8.27 7.99 -13.56
N GLN A 29 7.21 7.51 -12.92
CA GLN A 29 7.26 6.40 -11.99
C GLN A 29 6.16 5.40 -12.35
N ARG A 30 6.49 4.11 -12.39
CA ARG A 30 5.48 3.07 -12.57
C ARG A 30 4.78 2.85 -11.23
N VAL A 31 3.46 2.97 -11.22
CA VAL A 31 2.66 2.74 -10.00
C VAL A 31 2.54 1.24 -9.69
N ASP A 32 2.80 0.38 -10.69
CA ASP A 32 2.82 -1.09 -10.54
C ASP A 32 4.11 -1.61 -9.92
N GLU A 33 5.18 -0.81 -9.93
CA GLU A 33 6.17 -0.89 -8.86
C GLU A 33 5.48 -0.34 -7.61
N GLN A 34 4.59 -1.16 -7.05
CA GLN A 34 4.55 -1.27 -5.62
C GLN A 34 6.02 -1.32 -5.21
N GLU A 35 6.55 -0.23 -4.67
CA GLU A 35 7.44 -0.35 -3.52
C GLU A 35 6.77 -1.42 -2.69
N SER A 36 7.29 -2.64 -2.83
CA SER A 36 6.64 -3.82 -2.33
C SER A 36 6.52 -3.53 -0.85
N PHE A 37 5.32 -3.22 -0.39
CA PHE A 37 5.06 -2.87 0.99
C PHE A 37 5.12 -4.20 1.73
N GLN A 38 6.34 -4.72 1.82
CA GLN A 38 6.68 -5.95 2.47
C GLN A 38 6.69 -5.57 3.94
N LEU A 39 5.68 -6.05 4.65
CA LEU A 39 5.70 -6.03 6.10
C LEU A 39 7.02 -6.65 6.54
N SER A 40 7.74 -5.95 7.40
CA SER A 40 8.92 -6.49 8.06
C SER A 40 8.56 -7.77 8.82
N ASP A 41 9.53 -8.65 9.04
CA ASP A 41 9.31 -9.88 9.81
C ASP A 41 8.70 -9.62 11.19
N GLU A 42 9.00 -8.46 11.78
CA GLU A 42 8.45 -8.00 13.06
C GLU A 42 6.96 -7.65 12.95
N GLU A 43 6.57 -6.94 11.89
CA GLU A 43 5.16 -6.60 11.61
C GLU A 43 4.35 -7.86 11.29
N VAL A 44 4.91 -8.78 10.51
CA VAL A 44 4.27 -10.07 10.21
C VAL A 44 4.06 -10.87 11.50
N LYS A 45 5.08 -10.95 12.36
CA LYS A 45 4.99 -11.66 13.64
C LYS A 45 3.96 -11.03 14.58
N GLY A 46 3.91 -9.70 14.67
CA GLY A 46 2.92 -8.97 15.45
C GLY A 46 1.49 -9.21 14.97
N LEU A 47 1.28 -9.23 13.65
CA LEU A 47 -0.02 -9.50 13.05
C LEU A 47 -0.48 -10.94 13.28
N LEU A 48 0.42 -11.92 13.14
CA LEU A 48 0.13 -13.33 13.44
C LEU A 48 -0.21 -13.56 14.92
N GLN A 49 0.50 -12.88 15.82
CA GLN A 49 0.23 -12.96 17.27
C GLN A 49 -1.14 -12.36 17.60
N THR A 50 -1.45 -11.18 17.05
CA THR A 50 -2.76 -10.52 17.26
C THR A 50 -3.90 -11.38 16.74
N LYS A 51 -3.73 -12.02 15.58
CA LYS A 51 -4.70 -12.97 15.02
C LYS A 51 -4.93 -14.16 15.97
N ARG A 52 -3.86 -14.71 16.53
CA ARG A 52 -3.95 -15.82 17.49
C ARG A 52 -4.68 -15.38 18.75
N ASP A 53 -4.31 -14.24 19.32
CA ASP A 53 -4.92 -13.71 20.54
C ASP A 53 -6.42 -13.39 20.35
N PHE A 54 -6.82 -12.98 19.14
CA PHE A 54 -8.23 -12.84 18.79
C PHE A 54 -8.97 -14.18 18.71
N MET A 55 -8.38 -15.19 18.06
CA MET A 55 -8.97 -16.54 17.97
C MET A 55 -9.07 -17.23 19.33
N GLU A 56 -8.12 -16.97 20.22
CA GLU A 56 -8.13 -17.46 21.61
C GLU A 56 -9.04 -16.63 22.53
N GLY A 57 -9.68 -15.57 22.03
CA GLY A 57 -10.58 -14.70 22.80
C GLY A 57 -9.88 -13.81 23.82
N ARG A 58 -8.55 -13.70 23.77
CA ARG A 58 -7.76 -12.80 24.62
C ARG A 58 -7.94 -11.33 24.22
N VAL A 59 -8.22 -11.10 22.95
CA VAL A 59 -8.52 -9.77 22.38
C VAL A 59 -9.84 -9.85 21.63
N SER A 60 -10.68 -8.84 21.80
CA SER A 60 -11.95 -8.72 21.07
C SER A 60 -11.96 -7.48 20.19
N ALA A 61 -12.84 -7.47 19.19
CA ALA A 61 -13.06 -6.29 18.37
C ALA A 61 -13.55 -5.14 19.26
N ARG A 62 -12.81 -4.03 19.27
CA ARG A 62 -13.17 -2.82 20.01
C ARG A 62 -14.16 -1.98 19.20
N SER A 63 -15.00 -1.23 19.90
CA SER A 63 -15.89 -0.28 19.24
C SER A 63 -15.09 0.87 18.65
N TRP A 64 -15.51 1.38 17.49
CA TRP A 64 -14.88 2.56 16.87
C TRP A 64 -14.87 3.79 17.79
N LYS A 65 -15.89 3.92 18.66
CA LYS A 65 -15.98 5.02 19.64
C LYS A 65 -14.82 4.97 20.65
N ASP A 66 -14.45 3.78 21.10
CA ASP A 66 -13.35 3.62 22.06
C ASP A 66 -11.99 3.81 21.39
N ILE A 67 -11.80 3.26 20.18
CA ILE A 67 -10.58 3.46 19.38
C ILE A 67 -10.34 4.95 19.11
N LYS A 68 -11.40 5.68 18.73
CA LYS A 68 -11.33 7.12 18.47
C LYS A 68 -11.01 7.95 19.72
N ARG A 69 -11.41 7.47 20.91
CA ARG A 69 -11.05 8.11 22.19
C ARG A 69 -9.55 7.97 22.44
N ASP A 70 -9.01 6.76 22.28
CA ASP A 70 -7.59 6.47 22.51
C ASP A 70 -6.69 7.25 21.53
N LEU A 71 -7.08 7.34 20.25
CA LEU A 71 -6.34 8.08 19.21
C LEU A 71 -6.37 9.61 19.39
N ARG A 72 -7.31 10.15 20.16
CA ARG A 72 -7.38 11.58 20.48
C ARG A 72 -6.57 11.95 21.74
N CYS A 73 -6.09 10.96 22.47
CA CYS A 73 -5.30 11.13 23.68
C CYS A 73 -3.77 11.05 23.41
N VAL A 74 -3.36 11.03 22.15
CA VAL A 74 -1.97 11.12 21.67
C VAL A 74 -1.79 12.48 21.01
#